data_AF-A0A3N4GYH5-F1
#
_entry.id   AF-A0A3N4GYH5-F1
#
_cell.length_a   1.000
_cell.length_b   1.000
_cell.length_c   1.000
_cell.angle_alpha   90.00
_cell.angle_beta   90.00
_cell.angle_gamma   90.00
#
_symmetry.space_group_name_H-M   'P 1'
#
loop_
_entity.id
_entity.type
_entity.pdbx_description
1 polymer ?
#
loop_
_entity_poly.entity_id
_entity_poly.type
_entity_poly.pdbx_seq_one_letter_code
_entity_poly.pdbx_strand_id
1 'polypeptide(L)'
;MKQLSKSKSMLYHLYPGILITLGFVWLTPRMVAWGYPPQLSMLVCIVFIAVPVFIFHLVRAKKEENKPEIIQLNGYREKLPTFKLILYSLGLLVFAFLMWGLFQPLDLFLTEHVFFWLPEWYTVQDFQGYSKDVLKITLIANLILNGFLAPIIEEFYFRGYLLPRMEVWGKWAFVVNAVLFSLYHLWQPYIYLTLIAALLPMTYLVWKTKDLRLAILTHCLLNLVGALLSFGLLLS
;
A
#
# COMPACT_ATOMS: atom_id res chain seq x y z
N MET A 1 16.92 -18.66 -1.43
CA MET A 1 15.60 -18.25 -0.88
C MET A 1 14.63 -19.37 -1.15
N LYS A 2 13.69 -19.65 -0.25
CA LYS A 2 12.67 -20.69 -0.51
C LYS A 2 11.61 -20.12 -1.45
N GLN A 3 11.51 -20.69 -2.65
CA GLN A 3 10.53 -20.24 -3.65
C GLN A 3 9.10 -20.60 -3.24
N LEU A 4 8.14 -19.74 -3.60
CA LEU A 4 6.72 -19.94 -3.32
C LEU A 4 6.03 -20.64 -4.50
N SER A 5 5.06 -21.50 -4.19
CA SER A 5 4.10 -21.96 -5.21
C SER A 5 3.16 -20.82 -5.61
N LYS A 6 2.46 -20.98 -6.75
CA LYS A 6 1.45 -20.01 -7.20
C LYS A 6 0.42 -19.71 -6.10
N SER A 7 -0.17 -20.76 -5.51
CA SER A 7 -1.18 -20.61 -4.46
C SER A 7 -0.65 -19.92 -3.21
N LYS A 8 0.58 -20.24 -2.77
CA LYS A 8 1.20 -19.56 -1.62
C LYS A 8 1.48 -18.10 -1.93
N SER A 9 1.96 -17.78 -3.14
CA SER A 9 2.17 -16.40 -3.55
C SER A 9 0.86 -15.61 -3.49
N MET A 10 -0.23 -16.13 -4.04
CA MET A 10 -1.54 -15.48 -4.00
C MET A 10 -2.05 -15.31 -2.56
N LEU A 11 -2.04 -16.39 -1.77
CA LEU A 11 -2.47 -16.36 -0.38
C LEU A 11 -1.70 -15.29 0.40
N TYR A 12 -0.37 -15.28 0.29
CA TYR A 12 0.50 -14.37 1.04
C TYR A 12 0.31 -12.91 0.65
N HIS A 13 -0.12 -12.61 -0.56
CA HIS A 13 -0.48 -11.23 -0.92
C HIS A 13 -1.82 -10.82 -0.32
N LEU A 14 -2.83 -11.71 -0.34
CA LEU A 14 -4.22 -11.32 -0.09
C LEU A 14 -4.64 -11.42 1.37
N TYR A 15 -4.11 -12.39 2.13
CA TYR A 15 -4.56 -12.59 3.51
C TYR A 15 -4.32 -11.37 4.43
N PRO A 16 -3.23 -10.58 4.32
CA PRO A 16 -3.07 -9.38 5.13
C PRO A 16 -4.19 -8.38 4.83
N GLY A 17 -4.56 -8.24 3.56
CA GLY A 17 -5.60 -7.32 3.12
C GLY A 17 -6.98 -7.72 3.61
N ILE A 18 -7.26 -9.02 3.66
CA ILE A 18 -8.50 -9.55 4.27
C ILE A 18 -8.56 -9.14 5.74
N LEU A 19 -7.49 -9.35 6.51
CA LEU A 19 -7.46 -9.02 7.94
C LEU A 19 -7.61 -7.51 8.19
N ILE A 20 -6.93 -6.68 7.40
CA ILE A 20 -7.05 -5.21 7.47
C ILE A 20 -8.48 -4.78 7.16
N THR A 21 -9.08 -5.34 6.12
CA THR A 21 -10.46 -5.00 5.72
C THR A 21 -11.48 -5.41 6.77
N LEU A 22 -11.32 -6.59 7.38
CA LEU A 22 -12.18 -7.03 8.49
C LEU A 22 -12.08 -6.06 9.68
N GLY A 23 -10.86 -5.64 10.03
CA GLY A 23 -10.63 -4.63 11.06
C GLY A 23 -11.26 -3.28 10.71
N PHE A 24 -11.06 -2.82 9.48
CA PHE A 24 -11.61 -1.55 8.99
C PHE A 24 -13.14 -1.56 9.01
N VAL A 25 -13.78 -2.59 8.44
CA VAL A 25 -15.25 -2.74 8.44
C VAL A 25 -15.82 -2.79 9.85
N TRP A 26 -15.10 -3.42 10.78
CA TRP A 26 -15.53 -3.46 12.17
C TRP A 26 -15.34 -2.12 12.90
N LEU A 27 -14.22 -1.44 12.67
CA LEU A 27 -13.83 -0.24 13.43
C LEU A 27 -14.50 1.03 12.88
N THR A 28 -14.52 1.21 11.57
CA THR A 28 -14.86 2.48 10.92
C THR A 28 -16.26 3.01 11.27
N PRO A 29 -17.34 2.21 11.27
CA PRO A 29 -18.67 2.71 11.64
C PRO A 29 -18.71 3.35 13.05
N ARG A 30 -17.93 2.81 14.00
CA ARG A 30 -17.86 3.31 15.38
C ARG A 30 -17.07 4.60 15.45
N MET A 31 -15.95 4.66 14.75
CA MET A 31 -15.10 5.85 14.67
C MET A 31 -15.85 7.02 14.03
N VAL A 32 -16.57 6.78 12.94
CA VAL A 32 -17.42 7.80 12.29
C VAL A 32 -18.52 8.27 13.24
N ALA A 33 -19.19 7.37 13.96
CA ALA A 33 -20.19 7.73 14.97
C ALA A 33 -19.60 8.55 16.14
N TRP A 34 -18.31 8.42 16.41
CA TRP A 34 -17.57 9.22 17.40
C TRP A 34 -16.96 10.50 16.83
N GLY A 35 -17.22 10.83 15.56
CA GLY A 35 -16.73 12.05 14.92
C GLY A 35 -15.28 11.96 14.43
N TYR A 36 -14.81 10.76 14.08
CA TYR A 36 -13.49 10.53 13.48
C TYR A 36 -13.60 10.04 12.03
N PRO A 37 -12.76 10.55 11.10
CA PRO A 37 -12.84 10.18 9.70
C PRO A 37 -12.45 8.72 9.44
N PRO A 38 -12.97 8.10 8.38
CA PRO A 38 -12.58 6.75 7.95
C PRO A 38 -11.06 6.55 7.83
N GLN A 39 -10.34 7.58 7.35
CA GLN A 39 -8.87 7.56 7.28
C GLN A 39 -8.23 7.27 8.66
N LEU A 40 -8.75 7.83 9.75
CA LEU A 40 -8.20 7.57 11.09
C LEU A 40 -8.39 6.10 11.51
N SER A 41 -9.52 5.49 11.14
CA SER A 41 -9.79 4.07 11.36
C SER A 41 -8.78 3.19 10.61
N MET A 42 -8.44 3.56 9.37
CA MET A 42 -7.39 2.88 8.60
C MET A 42 -6.02 3.00 9.27
N LEU A 43 -5.67 4.18 9.81
CA LEU A 43 -4.41 4.38 10.54
C LEU A 43 -4.32 3.52 11.80
N VAL A 44 -5.43 3.35 12.52
CA VAL A 44 -5.52 2.39 13.64
C VAL A 44 -5.32 0.96 13.14
N CYS A 45 -5.95 0.57 12.02
CA CYS A 45 -5.75 -0.75 11.43
C CYS A 45 -4.31 -0.99 10.98
N ILE A 46 -3.60 0.03 10.49
CA ILE A 46 -2.17 -0.08 10.16
C ILE A 46 -1.37 -0.52 11.40
N VAL A 47 -1.56 0.16 12.53
CA VAL A 47 -0.78 -0.07 13.76
C VAL A 47 -1.12 -1.41 14.40
N PHE A 48 -2.41 -1.73 14.52
CA PHE A 48 -2.86 -2.89 15.30
C PHE A 48 -3.10 -4.15 14.48
N ILE A 49 -3.16 -4.06 13.15
CA ILE A 49 -3.43 -5.21 12.27
C ILE A 49 -2.32 -5.34 11.24
N ALA A 50 -2.13 -4.37 10.35
CA ALA A 50 -1.22 -4.51 9.21
C ALA A 50 0.22 -4.78 9.67
N VAL A 51 0.78 -3.91 10.53
CA VAL A 51 2.15 -4.04 11.03
C VAL A 51 2.36 -5.36 11.78
N PRO A 52 1.54 -5.75 12.78
CA PRO A 52 1.67 -7.04 13.44
C PRO A 52 1.57 -8.23 12.47
N VAL A 53 0.65 -8.19 11.52
CA VAL A 53 0.47 -9.27 10.53
C VAL A 53 1.71 -9.43 9.66
N PHE A 54 2.26 -8.35 9.12
CA PHE A 54 3.48 -8.41 8.30
C PHE A 54 4.68 -8.85 9.13
N ILE A 55 4.88 -8.29 10.32
CA ILE A 55 6.01 -8.66 11.19
C ILE A 55 5.90 -10.12 11.62
N PHE A 56 4.73 -10.61 12.02
CA PHE A 56 4.52 -12.01 12.37
C PHE A 56 4.87 -12.94 11.19
N HIS A 57 4.41 -12.61 9.99
CA HIS A 57 4.75 -13.38 8.79
C HIS A 57 6.24 -13.40 8.54
N LEU A 58 6.90 -12.25 8.60
CA LEU A 58 8.33 -12.12 8.36
C LEU A 58 9.15 -12.86 9.42
N VAL A 59 8.74 -12.85 10.69
CA VAL A 59 9.35 -13.65 11.76
C VAL A 59 9.22 -15.14 11.47
N ARG A 60 8.06 -15.60 11.00
CA ARG A 60 7.86 -17.01 10.62
C ARG A 60 8.73 -17.38 9.42
N ALA A 61 8.71 -16.56 8.37
CA ALA A 61 9.53 -16.75 7.17
C ALA A 61 11.03 -16.77 7.49
N LYS A 62 11.48 -15.90 8.40
CA LYS A 62 12.86 -15.86 8.92
C LYS A 62 13.26 -17.22 9.50
N LYS A 63 12.41 -17.82 10.33
CA LYS A 63 12.64 -19.16 10.91
C LYS A 63 12.63 -20.25 9.83
N GLU A 64 11.64 -20.23 8.92
CA GLU A 64 11.53 -21.22 7.84
C GLU A 64 12.72 -21.21 6.86
N GLU A 65 13.36 -20.07 6.66
CA GLU A 65 14.53 -19.91 5.78
C GLU A 65 15.87 -19.88 6.53
N ASN A 66 15.87 -20.20 7.82
CA ASN A 66 17.06 -20.18 8.69
C ASN A 66 17.86 -18.88 8.58
N LYS A 67 17.17 -17.73 8.59
CA LYS A 67 17.79 -16.41 8.59
C LYS A 67 17.95 -15.90 10.03
N PRO A 68 19.10 -15.29 10.40
CA PRO A 68 19.26 -14.69 11.73
C PRO A 68 18.35 -13.48 11.94
N GLU A 69 18.18 -12.64 10.92
CA GLU A 69 17.46 -11.37 10.99
C GLU A 69 16.42 -11.23 9.87
N ILE A 70 15.33 -10.50 10.14
CA ILE A 70 14.26 -10.23 9.16
C ILE A 70 14.82 -9.52 7.93
N ILE A 71 15.73 -8.56 8.10
CA ILE A 71 16.31 -7.78 7.00
C ILE A 71 16.95 -8.69 5.92
N GLN A 72 17.43 -9.87 6.32
CA GLN A 72 18.06 -10.82 5.41
C GLN A 72 17.05 -11.58 4.53
N LEU A 73 15.75 -11.40 4.76
CA LEU A 73 14.71 -11.90 3.86
C LEU A 73 14.61 -11.09 2.56
N ASN A 74 15.14 -9.85 2.53
CA ASN A 74 15.16 -9.03 1.33
C ASN A 74 15.99 -9.71 0.23
N GLY A 75 15.34 -10.03 -0.89
CA GLY A 75 15.98 -10.61 -2.08
C GLY A 75 16.52 -9.57 -3.06
N TYR A 76 16.14 -8.29 -2.93
CA TYR A 76 16.50 -7.20 -3.84
C TYR A 76 17.43 -6.21 -3.12
N ARG A 77 18.74 -6.49 -3.23
CA ARG A 77 19.82 -5.83 -2.51
C ARG A 77 20.79 -5.05 -3.39
N GLU A 78 20.55 -5.01 -4.70
CA GLU A 78 21.34 -4.17 -5.59
C GLU A 78 21.12 -2.70 -5.23
N LYS A 79 22.10 -1.87 -5.59
CA LYS A 79 22.08 -0.45 -5.26
C LYS A 79 22.25 0.38 -6.51
N LEU A 80 21.16 1.00 -6.94
CA LEU A 80 21.22 2.08 -7.91
C LEU A 80 22.09 3.23 -7.38
N PRO A 81 22.84 3.91 -8.27
CA PRO A 81 23.42 5.21 -7.95
C PRO A 81 22.33 6.17 -7.45
N THR A 82 22.65 6.97 -6.43
CA THR A 82 21.70 7.88 -5.77
C THR A 82 20.94 8.77 -6.75
N PHE A 83 21.63 9.30 -7.77
CA PHE A 83 20.99 10.10 -8.81
C PHE A 83 19.91 9.34 -9.57
N LYS A 84 20.18 8.10 -10.01
CA LYS A 84 19.18 7.25 -10.70
C LYS A 84 18.01 6.91 -9.78
N LEU A 85 18.29 6.61 -8.51
CA LEU A 85 17.26 6.33 -7.51
C LEU A 85 16.29 7.52 -7.37
N ILE A 86 16.82 8.73 -7.19
CA ILE A 86 16.01 9.95 -7.07
C ILE A 86 15.25 10.22 -8.37
N LEU A 87 15.92 10.20 -9.51
CA LEU A 87 15.31 10.46 -10.82
C LEU A 87 14.16 9.50 -11.11
N TYR A 88 14.37 8.20 -10.92
CA TYR A 88 13.32 7.20 -11.12
C TYR A 88 12.18 7.39 -10.12
N SER A 89 12.48 7.68 -8.85
CA SER A 89 11.44 7.87 -7.84
C SER A 89 10.55 9.06 -8.15
N LEU A 90 11.13 10.19 -8.58
CA LEU A 90 10.38 11.39 -8.97
C LEU A 90 9.60 11.19 -10.28
N GLY A 91 10.20 10.50 -11.26
CA GLY A 91 9.50 10.16 -12.50
C GLY A 91 8.28 9.26 -12.24
N LEU A 92 8.43 8.26 -11.37
CA LEU A 92 7.34 7.39 -10.93
C LEU A 92 6.27 8.14 -10.13
N LEU A 93 6.68 9.09 -9.27
CA LEU A 93 5.76 9.94 -8.51
C LEU A 93 4.84 10.73 -9.46
N VAL A 94 5.43 11.43 -10.43
CA VAL A 94 4.67 12.20 -11.43
C VAL A 94 3.78 11.28 -12.24
N PHE A 95 4.33 10.16 -12.73
CA PHE A 95 3.57 9.19 -13.51
C PHE A 95 2.35 8.65 -12.73
N ALA A 96 2.53 8.28 -11.47
CA ALA A 96 1.45 7.76 -10.65
C ALA A 96 0.34 8.81 -10.40
N PHE A 97 0.68 10.06 -10.14
CA PHE A 97 -0.33 11.13 -10.02
C PHE A 97 -1.05 11.41 -11.34
N LEU A 98 -0.36 11.32 -12.49
CA LEU A 98 -1.01 11.39 -13.80
C LEU A 98 -2.01 10.25 -14.00
N MET A 99 -1.66 9.02 -13.59
CA MET A 99 -2.58 7.87 -13.64
C MET A 99 -3.76 8.05 -12.71
N TRP A 100 -3.55 8.56 -11.49
CA TRP A 100 -4.64 8.89 -10.56
C TRP A 100 -5.62 9.89 -11.17
N GLY A 101 -5.14 10.96 -11.79
CA GLY A 101 -6.01 11.93 -12.47
C GLY A 101 -6.74 11.33 -13.67
N LEU A 102 -6.05 10.53 -14.49
CA LEU A 102 -6.63 9.90 -15.68
C LEU A 102 -7.72 8.88 -15.33
N PHE A 103 -7.54 8.13 -14.26
CA PHE A 103 -8.47 7.07 -13.84
C PHE A 103 -9.56 7.57 -12.87
N GLN A 104 -9.49 8.80 -12.37
CA GLN A 104 -10.50 9.34 -11.46
C GLN A 104 -11.96 9.19 -11.98
N PRO A 105 -12.29 9.48 -13.26
CA PRO A 105 -13.67 9.28 -13.74
C PRO A 105 -14.10 7.81 -13.69
N LEU A 106 -13.17 6.88 -13.91
CA LEU A 106 -13.44 5.45 -13.80
C LEU A 106 -13.64 5.04 -12.34
N ASP A 107 -12.83 5.54 -11.41
CA ASP A 107 -12.97 5.24 -9.99
C ASP A 107 -14.33 5.72 -9.45
N LEU A 108 -14.78 6.91 -9.88
CA LEU A 108 -16.11 7.44 -9.57
C LEU A 108 -17.22 6.55 -10.16
N PHE A 109 -17.12 6.21 -11.45
CA PHE A 109 -18.07 5.30 -12.10
C PHE A 109 -18.17 3.95 -11.38
N LEU A 110 -17.04 3.35 -11.00
CA LEU A 110 -17.00 2.10 -10.26
C LEU A 110 -17.64 2.25 -8.88
N THR A 111 -17.36 3.35 -8.18
CA THR A 111 -17.95 3.64 -6.87
C THR A 111 -19.49 3.75 -6.97
N GLU A 112 -19.99 4.49 -7.95
CA GLU A 112 -21.42 4.81 -8.10
C GLU A 112 -22.25 3.68 -8.72
N HIS A 113 -21.67 2.86 -9.60
CA HIS A 113 -22.45 1.87 -10.37
C HIS A 113 -22.10 0.42 -10.07
N VAL A 114 -20.90 0.12 -9.57
CA VAL A 114 -20.46 -1.25 -9.28
C VAL A 114 -20.41 -1.51 -7.78
N PHE A 115 -19.93 -0.53 -7.02
CA PHE A 115 -19.75 -0.61 -5.58
C PHE A 115 -20.76 0.23 -4.79
N PHE A 116 -21.89 0.59 -5.41
CA PHE A 116 -22.97 1.39 -4.82
C PHE A 116 -23.57 0.81 -3.52
N TRP A 117 -23.39 -0.50 -3.30
CA TRP A 117 -23.86 -1.20 -2.11
C TRP A 117 -22.93 -1.05 -0.91
N LEU A 118 -21.72 -0.51 -1.10
CA LEU A 118 -20.82 -0.16 -0.01
C LEU A 118 -21.35 1.09 0.71
N PRO A 119 -21.27 1.13 2.04
CA PRO A 119 -21.72 2.28 2.79
C PRO A 119 -20.78 3.48 2.60
N GLU A 120 -21.29 4.70 2.77
CA GLU A 120 -20.54 5.94 2.53
C GLU A 120 -19.21 5.99 3.33
N TRP A 121 -19.23 5.53 4.59
CA TRP A 121 -18.04 5.47 5.45
C TRP A 121 -16.93 4.55 4.93
N TYR A 122 -17.18 3.74 3.89
CA TYR A 122 -16.17 2.92 3.24
C TYR A 122 -15.21 3.76 2.37
N THR A 123 -15.60 4.99 2.03
CA THR A 123 -14.74 5.96 1.34
C THR A 123 -13.68 6.46 2.31
N VAL A 124 -12.47 5.89 2.23
CA VAL A 124 -11.41 6.16 3.23
C VAL A 124 -11.00 7.64 3.30
N GLN A 125 -10.96 8.33 2.16
CA GLN A 125 -10.57 9.73 2.05
C GLN A 125 -11.78 10.70 2.11
N ASP A 126 -12.84 10.32 2.82
CA ASP A 126 -13.90 11.26 3.16
C ASP A 126 -13.55 12.02 4.45
N PHE A 127 -13.45 13.33 4.30
CA PHE A 127 -13.10 14.28 5.36
C PHE A 127 -14.20 15.31 5.60
N GLN A 128 -15.34 15.20 4.92
CA GLN A 128 -16.43 16.16 5.06
C GLN A 128 -17.10 16.03 6.44
N GLY A 129 -17.43 17.17 7.04
CA GLY A 129 -18.16 17.21 8.32
C GLY A 129 -17.32 16.98 9.59
N TYR A 130 -16.01 16.73 9.49
CA TYR A 130 -15.14 16.58 10.67
C TYR A 130 -14.51 17.89 11.14
N SER A 131 -14.22 18.00 12.43
CA SER A 131 -13.61 19.21 13.01
C SER A 131 -12.17 19.41 12.55
N LYS A 132 -11.71 20.67 12.49
CA LYS A 132 -10.34 21.00 12.10
C LYS A 132 -9.29 20.32 12.98
N ASP A 133 -9.56 20.15 14.28
CA ASP A 133 -8.61 19.51 15.19
C ASP A 133 -8.49 18.00 14.94
N VAL A 134 -9.61 17.33 14.67
CA VAL A 134 -9.62 15.91 14.29
C VAL A 134 -8.89 15.71 12.96
N LEU A 135 -9.11 16.59 11.98
CA LEU A 135 -8.42 16.54 10.69
C LEU A 135 -6.91 16.77 10.82
N LYS A 136 -6.47 17.70 11.68
CA LYS A 136 -5.04 17.91 11.97
C LYS A 136 -4.39 16.69 12.62
N ILE A 137 -5.03 16.10 13.63
CA ILE A 137 -4.54 14.87 14.28
C ILE A 137 -4.44 13.75 13.25
N THR A 138 -5.47 13.59 12.42
CA THR A 138 -5.51 12.57 11.36
C THR A 138 -4.39 12.81 10.35
N LEU A 139 -4.14 14.05 9.91
CA LEU A 139 -3.05 14.39 9.00
C LEU A 139 -1.69 14.01 9.59
N ILE A 140 -1.40 14.42 10.83
CA ILE A 140 -0.11 14.12 11.48
C ILE A 140 0.08 12.60 11.59
N ALA A 141 -0.95 11.89 12.05
CA ALA A 141 -0.92 10.43 12.12
C ALA A 141 -0.75 9.81 10.73
N ASN A 142 -1.39 10.37 9.70
CA ASN A 142 -1.30 9.89 8.32
C ASN A 142 0.11 10.06 7.75
N LEU A 143 0.75 11.21 7.96
CA LEU A 143 2.12 11.46 7.51
C LEU A 143 3.12 10.48 8.14
N ILE A 144 2.94 10.14 9.42
CA ILE A 144 3.85 9.22 10.12
C ILE A 144 3.55 7.77 9.73
N LEU A 145 2.30 7.33 9.91
CA LEU A 145 1.93 5.93 9.82
C LEU A 145 1.76 5.49 8.37
N ASN A 146 1.00 6.25 7.57
CA ASN A 146 0.77 5.92 6.16
C ASN A 146 1.86 6.52 5.25
N GLY A 147 2.50 7.62 5.63
CA GLY A 147 3.57 8.24 4.85
C GLY A 147 4.92 7.55 4.96
N PHE A 148 5.22 6.91 6.12
CA PHE A 148 6.50 6.23 6.33
C PHE A 148 6.36 4.79 6.81
N LEU A 149 5.70 4.55 7.95
CA LEU A 149 5.72 3.24 8.62
C LEU A 149 5.14 2.13 7.73
N ALA A 150 3.93 2.31 7.21
CA ALA A 150 3.26 1.33 6.37
C ALA A 150 4.01 1.09 5.06
N PRO A 151 4.36 2.11 4.24
CA PRO A 151 5.12 1.89 3.01
C PRO A 151 6.42 1.13 3.20
N ILE A 152 7.20 1.44 4.24
CA ILE A 152 8.47 0.75 4.50
C ILE A 152 8.24 -0.75 4.74
N ILE A 153 7.25 -1.09 5.58
CA ILE A 153 6.95 -2.48 5.93
C ILE A 153 6.30 -3.21 4.75
N GLU A 154 5.36 -2.58 4.05
CA GLU A 154 4.70 -3.12 2.88
C GLU A 154 5.69 -3.38 1.76
N GLU A 155 6.53 -2.42 1.40
CA GLU A 155 7.51 -2.62 0.33
C GLU A 155 8.51 -3.72 0.70
N PHE A 156 8.95 -3.76 1.96
CA PHE A 156 9.79 -4.86 2.43
C PHE A 156 9.08 -6.21 2.30
N TYR A 157 7.79 -6.29 2.63
CA TYR A 157 7.00 -7.51 2.53
C TYR A 157 6.74 -7.91 1.07
N PHE A 158 6.13 -7.05 0.28
CA PHE A 158 5.66 -7.37 -1.07
C PHE A 158 6.79 -7.41 -2.09
N ARG A 159 7.70 -6.44 -2.07
CA ARG A 159 8.76 -6.30 -3.09
C ARG A 159 10.10 -6.86 -2.60
N GLY A 160 10.39 -6.72 -1.31
CA GLY A 160 11.61 -7.26 -0.71
C GLY A 160 11.54 -8.77 -0.42
N TYR A 161 10.40 -9.26 0.08
CA TYR A 161 10.22 -10.66 0.47
C TYR A 161 9.45 -11.49 -0.56
N LEU A 162 8.24 -11.11 -0.96
CA LEU A 162 7.40 -11.94 -1.83
C LEU A 162 7.89 -11.98 -3.28
N LEU A 163 8.12 -10.83 -3.91
CA LEU A 163 8.48 -10.73 -5.33
C LEU A 163 9.74 -11.54 -5.73
N PRO A 164 10.84 -11.58 -4.94
CA PRO A 164 12.00 -12.43 -5.23
C PRO A 164 11.72 -13.94 -5.10
N ARG A 165 10.59 -14.33 -4.47
CA ARG A 165 10.17 -15.71 -4.25
C ARG A 165 9.05 -16.15 -5.21
N MET A 166 8.83 -15.38 -6.27
CA MET A 166 7.81 -15.62 -7.29
C MET A 166 8.40 -16.15 -8.61
N GLU A 167 9.51 -16.93 -8.55
CA GLU A 167 10.13 -17.49 -9.77
C GLU A 167 9.18 -18.37 -10.59
N VAL A 168 8.17 -18.97 -9.95
CA VAL A 168 7.10 -19.74 -10.62
C VAL A 168 6.31 -18.94 -11.67
N TRP A 169 6.35 -17.60 -11.58
CA TRP A 169 5.73 -16.68 -12.55
C TRP A 169 6.74 -16.12 -13.57
N GLY A 170 8.03 -16.42 -13.41
CA GLY A 170 9.10 -16.00 -14.32
C GLY A 170 9.12 -14.49 -14.58
N LYS A 171 9.18 -14.10 -15.85
CA LYS A 171 9.16 -12.69 -16.28
C LYS A 171 7.88 -11.94 -15.91
N TRP A 172 6.79 -12.65 -15.62
CA TRP A 172 5.51 -12.07 -15.24
C TRP A 172 5.39 -11.82 -13.73
N ALA A 173 6.39 -12.19 -12.93
CA ALA A 173 6.35 -12.04 -11.47
C ALA A 173 6.02 -10.60 -11.03
N PHE A 174 6.59 -9.59 -11.69
CA PHE A 174 6.31 -8.18 -11.36
C PHE A 174 4.87 -7.77 -11.68
N VAL A 175 4.29 -8.27 -12.77
CA VAL A 175 2.89 -8.00 -13.15
C VAL A 175 1.96 -8.65 -12.13
N VAL A 176 2.18 -9.93 -11.82
CA VAL A 176 1.36 -10.66 -10.85
C VAL A 176 1.47 -10.02 -9.46
N ASN A 177 2.67 -9.60 -9.05
CA ASN A 177 2.88 -8.90 -7.79
C ASN A 177 2.14 -7.55 -7.74
N ALA A 178 2.22 -6.74 -8.81
CA ALA A 178 1.48 -5.48 -8.88
C ALA A 178 -0.03 -5.70 -8.78
N VAL A 179 -0.59 -6.64 -9.56
CA VAL A 179 -2.01 -6.97 -9.53
C VAL A 179 -2.45 -7.47 -8.15
N LEU A 180 -1.72 -8.42 -7.56
CA LEU A 180 -2.05 -8.95 -6.24
C LEU A 180 -1.89 -7.91 -5.12
N PHE A 181 -0.94 -6.98 -5.25
CA PHE A 181 -0.79 -5.86 -4.34
C PHE A 181 -1.95 -4.86 -4.46
N SER A 182 -2.45 -4.60 -5.68
CA SER A 182 -3.67 -3.80 -5.86
C SER A 182 -4.87 -4.48 -5.22
N LEU A 183 -5.07 -5.78 -5.47
CA LEU A 183 -6.15 -6.57 -4.87
C LEU A 183 -6.02 -6.75 -3.35
N TYR A 184 -4.85 -6.53 -2.77
CA TYR A 184 -4.64 -6.51 -1.33
C TYR A 184 -5.44 -5.36 -0.66
N HIS A 185 -5.74 -4.28 -1.38
CA HIS A 185 -6.51 -3.13 -0.89
C HIS A 185 -8.02 -3.40 -0.88
N LEU A 186 -8.43 -4.52 -0.28
CA LEU A 186 -9.84 -4.96 -0.20
C LEU A 186 -10.78 -3.92 0.42
N TRP A 187 -10.23 -2.98 1.19
CA TRP A 187 -10.95 -1.84 1.77
C TRP A 187 -11.16 -0.65 0.80
N GLN A 188 -10.72 -0.74 -0.46
CA GLN A 188 -10.87 0.28 -1.51
C GLN A 188 -11.01 -0.36 -2.90
N PRO A 189 -11.97 -1.27 -3.14
CA PRO A 189 -12.00 -2.06 -4.37
C PRO A 189 -12.22 -1.22 -5.63
N TYR A 190 -12.78 -0.02 -5.48
CA TYR A 190 -13.06 0.92 -6.56
C TYR A 190 -11.80 1.52 -7.21
N ILE A 191 -10.62 1.48 -6.57
CA ILE A 191 -9.37 2.03 -7.15
C ILE A 191 -8.41 0.97 -7.69
N TYR A 192 -8.80 -0.31 -7.79
CA TYR A 192 -7.87 -1.37 -8.20
C TYR A 192 -7.20 -1.12 -9.54
N LEU A 193 -7.95 -0.63 -10.53
CA LEU A 193 -7.42 -0.34 -11.85
C LEU A 193 -6.42 0.82 -11.81
N THR A 194 -6.70 1.86 -11.03
CA THR A 194 -5.77 2.97 -10.76
C THR A 194 -4.49 2.48 -10.11
N LEU A 195 -4.58 1.63 -9.07
CA LEU A 195 -3.40 1.07 -8.41
C LEU A 195 -2.57 0.21 -9.35
N ILE A 196 -3.19 -0.63 -10.19
CA ILE A 196 -2.48 -1.45 -11.16
C ILE A 196 -1.73 -0.55 -12.15
N ALA A 197 -2.42 0.42 -12.74
CA ALA A 197 -1.84 1.32 -13.73
C ALA A 197 -0.69 2.16 -13.15
N ALA A 198 -0.88 2.73 -11.96
CA ALA A 198 0.11 3.59 -11.30
C ALA A 198 1.34 2.82 -10.79
N LEU A 199 1.16 1.62 -10.24
CA LEU A 199 2.23 0.90 -9.52
C LEU A 199 2.95 -0.14 -10.38
N LEU A 200 2.40 -0.53 -11.54
CA LEU A 200 3.04 -1.51 -12.41
C LEU A 200 4.44 -1.06 -12.89
N PRO A 201 4.67 0.19 -13.32
CA PRO A 201 6.01 0.65 -13.71
C PRO A 201 7.01 0.67 -12.55
N MET A 202 6.57 1.06 -11.35
CA MET A 202 7.41 0.99 -10.14
C MET A 202 7.81 -0.45 -9.86
N THR A 203 6.85 -1.37 -9.88
CA THR A 203 7.10 -2.80 -9.60
C THR A 203 8.02 -3.42 -10.65
N TYR A 204 7.86 -3.04 -11.93
CA TYR A 204 8.78 -3.42 -13.00
C TYR A 204 10.20 -2.91 -12.74
N LEU A 205 10.37 -1.62 -12.43
CA LEU A 205 11.70 -1.05 -12.20
C LEU A 205 12.38 -1.71 -11.00
N VAL A 206 11.67 -1.92 -9.88
CA VAL A 206 12.20 -2.64 -8.72
C VAL A 206 12.59 -4.07 -9.07
N TRP A 207 11.75 -4.78 -9.83
CA TRP A 207 12.07 -6.12 -10.32
C TRP A 207 13.28 -6.12 -11.27
N LYS A 208 13.45 -5.09 -12.09
CA LYS A 208 14.53 -5.01 -13.08
C LYS A 208 15.86 -4.60 -12.45
N THR A 209 15.85 -3.62 -11.55
CA THR A 209 17.04 -3.05 -10.91
C THR A 209 17.43 -3.75 -9.63
N LYS A 210 16.54 -4.60 -9.09
CA LYS A 210 16.75 -5.37 -7.85
C LYS A 210 17.11 -4.47 -6.66
N ASP A 211 16.64 -3.22 -6.65
CA ASP A 211 16.86 -2.24 -5.58
C ASP A 211 15.54 -1.88 -4.90
N LEU A 212 15.33 -2.41 -3.69
CA LEU A 212 14.13 -2.16 -2.89
C LEU A 212 13.96 -0.68 -2.49
N ARG A 213 15.06 0.09 -2.40
CA ARG A 213 15.00 1.49 -1.97
C ARG A 213 14.16 2.34 -2.93
N LEU A 214 14.11 1.95 -4.20
CA LEU A 214 13.26 2.61 -5.20
C LEU A 214 11.79 2.52 -4.82
N ALA A 215 11.31 1.33 -4.47
CA ALA A 215 9.93 1.12 -4.06
C ALA A 215 9.59 1.91 -2.80
N ILE A 216 10.46 1.81 -1.77
CA ILE A 216 10.27 2.49 -0.48
C ILE A 216 10.20 4.00 -0.68
N LEU A 217 11.17 4.58 -1.38
CA LEU A 217 11.21 6.03 -1.61
C LEU A 217 10.00 6.51 -2.40
N THR A 218 9.66 5.84 -3.51
CA THR A 218 8.49 6.20 -4.33
C THR A 218 7.19 6.09 -3.54
N HIS A 219 6.98 5.00 -2.80
CA HIS A 219 5.75 4.79 -2.03
C HIS A 219 5.60 5.81 -0.89
N CYS A 220 6.68 6.07 -0.13
CA CYS A 220 6.64 7.15 0.88
C CYS A 220 6.32 8.51 0.25
N LEU A 221 6.96 8.86 -0.87
CA LEU A 221 6.68 10.12 -1.57
C LEU A 221 5.23 10.22 -2.04
N LEU A 222 4.68 9.14 -2.61
CA LEU A 222 3.28 9.08 -3.03
C LEU A 222 2.34 9.35 -1.87
N ASN A 223 2.55 8.68 -0.73
CA ASN A 223 1.66 8.82 0.41
C ASN A 223 1.80 10.17 1.10
N LEU A 224 3.01 10.73 1.19
CA LEU A 224 3.25 12.05 1.77
C LEU A 224 2.64 13.16 0.92
N VAL A 225 2.93 13.17 -0.39
CA VAL A 225 2.39 14.18 -1.31
C VAL A 225 0.87 14.03 -1.41
N GLY A 226 0.37 12.80 -1.52
CA GLY A 226 -1.06 12.52 -1.54
C GLY A 226 -1.76 13.02 -0.27
N ALA A 227 -1.19 12.75 0.91
CA ALA A 227 -1.70 13.29 2.17
C ALA A 227 -1.74 14.81 2.19
N LEU A 228 -0.67 15.48 1.77
CA LEU A 228 -0.63 16.95 1.76
C LEU A 228 -1.65 17.54 0.77
N LEU A 229 -1.88 16.89 -0.37
CA LEU A 229 -2.90 17.33 -1.33
C LEU A 229 -4.32 17.10 -0.81
N SER A 230 -4.60 15.92 -0.23
CA SER A 230 -5.93 15.58 0.30
C SER A 230 -6.32 16.42 1.51
N PHE A 231 -5.39 16.70 2.42
CA PHE A 231 -5.67 17.46 3.65
C PHE A 231 -5.40 18.96 3.52
N GLY A 232 -4.46 19.36 2.66
CA GLY A 232 -4.01 20.76 2.56
C GLY A 232 -5.11 21.73 2.14
N LEU A 233 -6.01 21.29 1.27
CA LEU A 233 -7.18 22.08 0.85
C LEU A 233 -8.25 22.24 1.94
N LEU A 234 -8.26 21.34 2.93
CA LEU A 234 -9.28 21.30 3.98
C LEU A 234 -8.88 22.07 5.24
N LEU A 235 -7.58 22.30 5.42
CA LEU A 235 -7.02 22.97 6.60
C LEU A 235 -6.65 24.44 6.34
N SER A 236 -6.72 24.90 5.09
CA SER A 236 -6.60 26.31 4.72
C SER A 236 -7.75 27.19 5.22
#